data_AF-A0A2M8GNE1-F1
#
_entry.id   AF-A0A2M8GNE1-F1
#
_cell.length_a   1.000
_cell.length_b   1.000
_cell.length_c   1.000
_cell.angle_alpha   90.00
_cell.angle_beta   90.00
_cell.angle_gamma   90.00
#
_symmetry.space_group_name_H-M   'P 1'
#
loop_
_entity.id
_entity.type
_entity.pdbx_description
1 polymer ?
#
loop_
_entity_poly.entity_id
_entity_poly.type
_entity_poly.pdbx_seq_one_letter_code
_entity_poly.pdbx_strand_id
1 'polypeptide(L)'
;IDYPFDLSQVLFIATANNVNNISTAVLDRLEVIPMPSYTDQEKIMIAKNYILPQYLKLSGLTDQNLKIDELVWEKITRPLGFDAGMRTLERTIDEIVRKAALKIVRGQGTSFVINDANVKEFVG
;
A
#
# COMPACT_ATOMS: atom_id res chain seq x y z
N ILE A 1 -46.27 0.05 -6.08
CA ILE A 1 -46.10 0.67 -7.41
C ILE A 1 -44.61 0.59 -7.70
N ASP A 2 -44.21 -0.25 -8.66
CA ASP A 2 -42.84 -0.27 -9.18
C ASP A 2 -42.70 0.86 -10.20
N TYR A 3 -41.74 1.77 -9.95
CA TYR A 3 -41.38 2.83 -10.88
C TYR A 3 -40.08 2.42 -11.59
N PRO A 4 -40.03 2.39 -12.93
CA PRO A 4 -38.80 2.05 -13.64
C PRO A 4 -37.76 3.16 -13.47
N PHE A 5 -36.52 2.77 -13.14
CA PHE A 5 -35.38 3.67 -13.05
C PHE A 5 -34.46 3.47 -14.25
N ASP A 6 -34.01 4.57 -14.85
CA ASP A 6 -33.02 4.55 -15.94
C ASP A 6 -31.59 4.60 -15.38
N LEU A 7 -30.77 3.63 -15.79
CA LEU A 7 -29.35 3.51 -15.43
C LEU A 7 -28.43 3.60 -16.68
N SER A 8 -28.95 4.06 -17.82
CA SER A 8 -28.21 4.13 -19.09
C SER A 8 -26.94 4.98 -19.04
N GLN A 9 -26.84 5.94 -18.10
CA GLN A 9 -25.69 6.83 -17.91
C GLN A 9 -24.80 6.43 -16.72
N VAL A 10 -24.94 5.21 -16.19
CA VAL A 10 -24.14 4.73 -15.06
C VAL A 10 -22.98 3.87 -15.54
N LEU A 11 -21.77 4.18 -15.06
CA LEU A 11 -20.59 3.31 -15.22
C LEU A 11 -20.57 2.27 -14.10
N PHE A 12 -20.59 0.99 -14.47
CA PHE A 12 -20.47 -0.11 -13.54
C PHE A 12 -19.02 -0.58 -13.49
N ILE A 13 -18.45 -0.65 -12.29
CA ILE A 13 -17.12 -1.21 -12.03
C ILE A 13 -17.27 -2.31 -10.98
N ALA A 14 -16.76 -3.50 -11.28
CA ALA A 14 -16.72 -4.63 -10.36
C ALA A 14 -15.30 -5.16 -10.23
N THR A 15 -14.96 -5.69 -9.06
CA THR A 15 -13.65 -6.30 -8.79
C THR A 15 -13.83 -7.73 -8.32
N ALA A 16 -13.01 -8.67 -8.82
CA ALA A 16 -13.01 -10.06 -8.37
C ALA A 16 -11.58 -10.58 -8.25
N ASN A 17 -11.29 -11.32 -7.18
CA ASN A 17 -10.00 -12.03 -7.05
C ASN A 17 -9.94 -13.29 -7.92
N ASN A 18 -11.10 -13.91 -8.16
CA ASN A 18 -11.24 -15.10 -9.01
C ASN A 18 -12.57 -15.04 -9.75
N VAL A 19 -12.53 -15.22 -11.07
CA VAL A 19 -13.71 -15.19 -11.96
C VAL A 19 -14.41 -16.53 -12.09
N ASN A 20 -13.78 -17.64 -11.67
CA ASN A 20 -14.28 -19.00 -11.89
C ASN A 20 -15.63 -19.29 -11.23
N ASN A 21 -15.93 -18.61 -10.13
CA ASN A 21 -17.19 -18.79 -9.38
C ASN A 21 -18.27 -17.76 -9.78
N ILE A 22 -18.01 -16.93 -10.79
CA ILE A 22 -18.98 -15.94 -11.28
C ILE A 22 -19.81 -16.58 -12.39
N SER A 23 -21.13 -16.42 -12.34
CA SER A 23 -22.02 -16.90 -13.40
C SER A 23 -21.61 -16.33 -14.76
N THR A 24 -21.56 -17.18 -15.78
CA THR A 24 -21.28 -16.80 -17.17
C THR A 24 -22.20 -15.66 -17.64
N ALA A 25 -23.47 -15.67 -17.23
CA ALA A 25 -24.43 -14.63 -17.59
C ALA A 25 -24.02 -13.23 -17.11
N VAL A 26 -23.26 -13.11 -16.01
CA VAL A 26 -22.73 -11.83 -15.54
C VAL A 26 -21.44 -11.50 -16.29
N LEU A 27 -20.53 -12.47 -16.44
CA LEU A 27 -19.25 -12.27 -17.13
C LEU A 27 -19.43 -11.84 -18.59
N ASP A 28 -20.41 -12.39 -19.30
CA ASP A 28 -20.71 -12.04 -20.70
C ASP A 28 -21.12 -10.57 -20.88
N ARG A 29 -21.46 -9.87 -19.78
CA ARG A 29 -21.86 -8.45 -19.77
C ARG A 29 -20.75 -7.53 -19.23
N LEU A 30 -19.58 -8.06 -18.89
CA LEU A 30 -18.46 -7.32 -18.33
C LEU A 30 -17.23 -7.47 -19.22
N GLU A 31 -16.41 -6.42 -19.27
CA GLU A 31 -15.05 -6.51 -19.81
C GLU A 31 -14.09 -6.90 -18.68
N VAL A 32 -13.41 -8.03 -18.82
CA VAL A 32 -12.45 -8.51 -17.82
C VAL A 32 -11.07 -7.91 -18.07
N ILE A 33 -10.62 -7.07 -17.14
CA ILE A 33 -9.27 -6.48 -17.15
C ILE A 33 -8.42 -7.20 -16.10
N PRO A 34 -7.42 -8.02 -16.51
CA PRO A 34 -6.56 -8.72 -15.56
C PRO A 34 -5.58 -7.73 -14.90
N MET A 35 -5.41 -7.87 -13.59
CA MET A 35 -4.43 -7.09 -12.81
C MET A 35 -3.27 -8.00 -12.41
N PRO A 36 -2.10 -7.92 -13.06
CA PRO A 36 -0.95 -8.75 -12.72
C PRO A 36 -0.37 -8.37 -11.35
N SER A 37 0.38 -9.31 -10.77
CA SER A 37 1.16 -9.05 -9.55
C SER A 37 2.36 -8.15 -9.84
N TYR A 38 2.83 -7.45 -8.83
CA TYR A 38 4.00 -6.58 -8.93
C TYR A 38 5.29 -7.34 -8.63
N THR A 39 6.35 -7.03 -9.37
CA THR A 39 7.74 -7.36 -9.02
C THR A 39 8.18 -6.55 -7.80
N ASP A 40 9.17 -7.02 -7.04
CA ASP A 40 9.65 -6.28 -5.87
C ASP A 40 10.12 -4.86 -6.22
N GLN A 41 10.76 -4.69 -7.38
CA GLN A 41 11.24 -3.39 -7.84
C GLN A 41 10.07 -2.42 -8.11
N GLU A 42 8.99 -2.90 -8.74
CA GLU A 42 7.77 -2.12 -8.91
C GLU A 42 7.15 -1.76 -7.56
N LYS A 43 7.12 -2.70 -6.61
CA LYS A 43 6.61 -2.44 -5.26
C LYS A 43 7.42 -1.37 -4.55
N ILE A 44 8.75 -1.47 -4.58
CA ILE A 44 9.66 -0.49 -3.99
C ILE A 44 9.41 0.89 -4.62
N MET A 45 9.27 0.95 -5.94
CA MET A 45 8.99 2.21 -6.63
C MET A 45 7.64 2.81 -6.23
N ILE A 46 6.58 2.01 -6.20
CA ILE A 46 5.25 2.44 -5.76
C ILE A 46 5.30 2.93 -4.31
N ALA A 47 6.01 2.20 -3.46
CA ALA A 47 6.12 2.50 -2.06
C ALA A 47 6.85 3.82 -1.78
N LYS A 48 7.97 4.07 -2.48
CA LYS A 48 8.72 5.33 -2.38
C LYS A 48 7.94 6.53 -2.90
N ASN A 49 7.28 6.37 -4.04
CA ASN A 49 6.71 7.50 -4.77
C ASN A 49 5.29 7.85 -4.31
N TYR A 50 4.55 6.88 -3.75
CA TYR A 50 3.14 7.08 -3.42
C TYR A 50 2.84 6.75 -1.95
N ILE A 51 3.21 5.56 -1.48
CA ILE A 51 2.79 5.06 -0.16
C ILE A 51 3.47 5.83 0.98
N LEU A 52 4.81 5.88 1.00
CA LEU A 52 5.55 6.56 2.06
C LEU A 52 5.16 8.05 2.14
N PRO A 53 5.13 8.83 1.03
CA PRO A 53 4.66 10.22 1.06
C PRO A 53 3.23 10.38 1.60
N GLN A 54 2.32 9.47 1.24
CA GLN A 54 0.94 9.47 1.73
C GLN A 54 0.89 9.31 3.25
N TYR A 55 1.58 8.31 3.80
CA TYR A 55 1.58 8.06 5.25
C TYR A 55 2.31 9.15 6.05
N LEU A 56 3.40 9.70 5.51
CA LEU A 56 4.07 10.87 6.11
C LEU A 56 3.07 12.02 6.25
N LYS A 57 2.37 12.36 5.17
CA LYS A 57 1.36 13.43 5.17
C LYS A 57 0.24 13.17 6.17
N LEU A 58 -0.30 11.94 6.21
CA LEU A 58 -1.35 11.57 7.17
C LEU A 58 -0.90 11.70 8.63
N SER A 59 0.39 11.51 8.89
CA SER A 59 0.97 11.62 10.24
C SER A 59 1.54 13.01 10.56
N GLY A 60 1.36 13.99 9.67
CA GLY A 60 1.91 15.33 9.82
C GLY A 60 3.45 15.40 9.74
N LEU A 61 4.07 14.40 9.14
CA LEU A 61 5.52 14.32 8.93
C LEU A 61 5.90 14.74 7.51
N THR A 62 7.18 15.09 7.36
CA THR A 62 7.81 15.41 6.08
C THR A 62 8.93 14.43 5.76
N ASP A 63 9.45 14.50 4.54
CA ASP A 63 10.66 13.80 4.09
C ASP A 63 11.93 14.18 4.87
N GLN A 64 11.89 15.28 5.63
CA GLN A 64 12.95 15.67 6.55
C GLN A 64 12.87 14.91 7.87
N ASN A 65 11.68 14.45 8.28
CA ASN A 65 11.48 13.76 9.55
C ASN A 65 11.78 12.26 9.48
N LEU A 66 11.61 11.65 8.30
CA LEU A 66 11.83 10.22 8.13
C LEU A 66 12.34 9.90 6.72
N LYS A 67 13.47 9.19 6.66
CA LYS A 67 14.03 8.62 5.42
C LYS A 67 14.30 7.14 5.60
N ILE A 68 14.19 6.37 4.52
CA ILE A 68 14.50 4.94 4.48
C ILE A 68 15.65 4.75 3.49
N ASP A 69 16.75 4.18 3.96
CA ASP A 69 17.92 3.90 3.14
C ASP A 69 17.59 2.92 2.02
N GLU A 70 18.26 3.09 0.87
CA GLU A 70 18.02 2.31 -0.35
C GLU A 70 18.11 0.80 -0.10
N LEU A 71 19.11 0.38 0.68
CA LEU A 71 19.39 -1.02 1.01
C LEU A 71 18.33 -1.66 1.92
N VAL A 72 17.50 -0.85 2.58
CA VAL A 72 16.46 -1.35 3.50
C VAL A 72 15.16 -1.68 2.77
N TRP A 73 14.93 -1.08 1.59
CA TRP A 73 13.71 -1.25 0.81
C TRP A 73 13.41 -2.72 0.47
N GLU A 74 14.44 -3.49 0.13
CA GLU A 74 14.28 -4.92 -0.15
C GLU A 74 13.81 -5.69 1.09
N LYS A 75 14.35 -5.35 2.28
CA LYS A 75 13.99 -6.00 3.55
C LYS A 75 12.56 -5.68 3.98
N ILE A 76 12.12 -4.44 3.80
CA ILE A 76 10.74 -4.02 4.16
C ILE A 76 9.70 -4.48 3.12
N THR A 77 10.12 -4.78 1.89
CA THR A 77 9.24 -5.34 0.85
C THR A 77 8.89 -6.80 1.12
N ARG A 78 9.77 -7.54 1.81
CA ARG A 78 9.59 -8.97 2.13
C ARG A 78 9.88 -9.31 3.60
N PRO A 79 9.15 -8.72 4.57
CA PRO A 79 9.45 -8.95 5.98
C PRO A 79 9.14 -10.38 6.42
N LEU A 80 8.08 -11.02 5.88
CA LEU A 80 7.63 -12.37 6.25
C LEU A 80 6.97 -13.15 5.09
N GLY A 81 7.62 -13.22 3.93
CA GLY A 81 7.19 -14.04 2.79
C GLY A 81 6.73 -13.27 1.56
N PHE A 82 6.09 -13.97 0.63
CA PHE A 82 5.65 -13.43 -0.66
C PHE A 82 4.19 -12.95 -0.58
N ASP A 83 3.98 -11.65 -0.78
CA ASP A 83 2.68 -11.05 -1.08
C ASP A 83 2.64 -10.78 -2.59
N ALA A 84 1.53 -11.03 -3.27
CA ALA A 84 1.39 -10.70 -4.70
C ALA A 84 1.10 -9.19 -4.93
N GLY A 85 0.54 -8.51 -3.92
CA GLY A 85 0.16 -7.10 -3.95
C GLY A 85 0.98 -6.23 -3.00
N MET A 86 0.42 -5.08 -2.64
CA MET A 86 1.09 -4.04 -1.85
C MET A 86 0.71 -4.02 -0.37
N ARG A 87 -0.33 -4.76 0.05
CA ARG A 87 -0.95 -4.61 1.38
C ARG A 87 0.02 -4.80 2.54
N THR A 88 0.85 -5.84 2.47
CA THR A 88 1.84 -6.10 3.53
C THR A 88 2.88 -4.97 3.62
N LEU A 89 3.42 -4.53 2.48
CA LEU A 89 4.38 -3.43 2.42
C LEU A 89 3.76 -2.10 2.89
N GLU A 90 2.52 -1.83 2.50
CA GLU A 90 1.76 -0.67 2.95
C GLU A 90 1.62 -0.63 4.47
N ARG A 91 1.22 -1.77 5.09
CA ARG A 91 1.13 -1.89 6.55
C ARG A 91 2.47 -1.68 7.24
N THR A 92 3.55 -2.28 6.71
CA THR A 92 4.90 -2.10 7.25
C THR A 92 5.35 -0.65 7.19
N ILE A 93 5.06 0.07 6.11
CA ILE A 93 5.39 1.51 5.99
C ILE A 93 4.58 2.34 6.99
N ASP A 94 3.28 2.07 7.13
CA ASP A 94 2.43 2.73 8.11
C ASP A 94 2.94 2.52 9.55
N GLU A 95 3.36 1.30 9.89
CA GLU A 95 4.00 0.97 11.18
C GLU A 95 5.29 1.78 11.42
N ILE A 96 6.19 1.83 10.42
CA ILE A 96 7.43 2.61 10.49
C ILE A 96 7.12 4.10 10.73
N VAL A 97 6.20 4.67 9.96
CA VAL A 97 5.82 6.09 10.05
C VAL A 97 5.20 6.40 11.41
N ARG A 98 4.29 5.56 11.91
CA ARG A 98 3.67 5.75 13.23
C ARG A 98 4.69 5.67 14.36
N LYS A 99 5.64 4.74 14.30
CA LYS A 99 6.72 4.66 15.31
C LYS A 99 7.63 5.88 15.26
N ALA A 100 8.00 6.36 14.07
CA ALA A 100 8.77 7.59 13.93
C ALA A 100 8.03 8.79 14.53
N ALA A 101 6.74 8.97 14.20
CA ALA A 101 5.91 10.03 14.77
C ALA A 101 5.87 9.96 16.30
N LEU A 102 5.68 8.77 16.87
CA LEU A 102 5.69 8.56 18.33
C LEU A 102 7.04 8.94 18.96
N LYS A 103 8.16 8.56 18.34
CA LYS A 103 9.50 8.94 18.83
C LYS A 103 9.70 10.46 18.80
N ILE A 104 9.23 11.15 17.76
CA ILE A 104 9.28 12.62 17.65
C ILE A 104 8.48 13.29 18.78
N VAL A 105 7.23 12.86 18.98
CA VAL A 105 6.36 13.41 20.04
C VAL A 105 6.95 13.18 21.43
N ARG A 106 7.67 12.08 21.63
CA ARG A 106 8.38 11.77 22.89
C ARG A 106 9.71 12.52 23.06
N GLY A 107 10.11 13.36 22.11
CA GLY A 107 11.36 14.12 22.18
C GLY A 107 12.62 13.28 21.97
N GLN A 108 12.50 12.09 21.37
CA GLN A 108 13.63 11.16 21.14
C GLN A 108 14.44 11.48 19.87
N GLY A 109 14.14 12.61 19.22
CA GLY A 109 14.76 13.05 17.97
C GLY A 109 13.74 13.78 17.09
N THR A 110 14.23 14.55 16.12
CA THR A 110 13.39 15.31 15.17
C THR A 110 13.40 14.72 13.76
N SER A 111 14.39 13.87 13.46
CA SER A 111 14.58 13.20 12.18
C SER A 111 15.14 11.80 12.41
N PHE A 112 14.64 10.82 11.65
CA PHE A 112 15.05 9.42 11.71
C PHE A 112 15.43 8.92 10.31
N VAL A 113 16.56 8.23 10.23
CA VAL A 113 16.97 7.49 9.03
C VAL A 113 16.91 6.00 9.35
N ILE A 114 16.07 5.28 8.62
CA ILE A 114 15.91 3.84 8.78
C ILE A 114 16.98 3.16 7.92
N ASN A 115 17.88 2.46 8.59
CA ASN A 115 19.00 1.74 8.00
C ASN A 115 18.99 0.27 8.47
N ASP A 116 19.96 -0.50 8.01
CA ASP A 116 19.98 -1.93 8.30
C ASP A 116 20.11 -2.28 9.80
N ALA A 117 20.75 -1.40 10.57
CA ALA A 117 20.98 -1.62 11.99
C ALA A 117 19.70 -1.40 12.82
N ASN A 118 18.84 -0.46 12.42
CA ASN A 118 17.67 -0.06 13.21
C ASN A 118 16.32 -0.49 12.61
N VAL A 119 16.27 -1.05 11.39
CA VAL A 119 15.00 -1.44 10.74
C VAL A 119 14.11 -2.32 11.62
N LYS A 120 14.71 -3.23 12.42
CA LYS A 120 13.98 -4.12 13.35
C LYS A 120 13.30 -3.40 14.50
N GLU A 121 13.72 -2.17 14.85
CA GLU A 121 13.02 -1.36 15.84
C GLU A 121 11.71 -0.80 15.27
N PHE A 122 11.68 -0.54 13.97
CA PHE A 122 10.56 0.11 13.29
C PHE A 122 9.61 -0.90 12.63
N VAL A 123 10.08 -2.08 12.25
CA VAL A 123 9.29 -3.13 11.63
C VAL A 123 9.01 -4.25 12.64
N GLY A 124 7.72 -4.58 12.85
CA GLY A 124 7.24 -5.51 13.90
C GLY A 124 6.71 -4.79 15.12
#